data_AF-A0A7X2I7F0-F1
#
_entry.id   AF-A0A7X2I7F0-F1
#
_cell.length_a   1.000
_cell.length_b   1.000
_cell.length_c   1.000
_cell.angle_alpha   90.00
_cell.angle_beta   90.00
_cell.angle_gamma   90.00
#
_symmetry.space_group_name_H-M   'P 1'
#
loop_
_entity.id
_entity.type
_entity.pdbx_description
1 polymer ?
#
loop_
_entity_poly.entity_id
_entity_poly.type
_entity_poly.pdbx_seq_one_letter_code
_entity_poly.pdbx_strand_id
1 'polypeptide(L)'
;MAAMWQQLHGVMGLWLLLAVGLTLLSGVLRSARFKGWLGERLVRRWLAQGLDPQHYHALHDLTLRLPDGSTTQIDHVVVSVHGVFVLETKHLQGWIFGAERQQDWTQTFYRHRVRFQNPLRQNWRHLKALETLLDVPLAHLHSVVVLTGTAQFKTAMPAQVVQGAAVVPYVRSFNAQLLAPEAVQRILQQLDAQRLAPTRATHRAHVAQLRQRHARPEGPALAPVPATTTAPAPAAALQPPRGRTAAMVEATTPGWTEPVLHPDPAPTMPEAAPSCPRCAAPLVARSLSRDGGDPLYFWRCQRFPECRHMQPRTVQVLPLEE
;
A
#
# COMPACT_ATOMS: atom_id res chain seq x y z
N MET A 1 22.07 -31.94 -58.73
CA MET A 1 22.38 -30.57 -58.27
C MET A 1 21.11 -29.75 -57.98
N ALA A 2 20.22 -29.51 -58.95
CA ALA A 2 19.03 -28.65 -58.76
C ALA A 2 18.07 -29.09 -57.63
N ALA A 3 17.77 -30.40 -57.51
CA ALA A 3 16.92 -30.92 -56.44
C ALA A 3 17.52 -30.72 -55.04
N MET A 4 18.85 -30.81 -54.93
CA MET A 4 19.59 -30.60 -53.67
C MET A 4 19.54 -29.13 -53.22
N TRP A 5 19.63 -28.19 -54.17
CA TRP A 5 19.46 -26.76 -53.90
C TRP A 5 18.03 -26.40 -53.48
N GLN A 6 17.02 -26.98 -54.13
CA GLN A 6 15.62 -26.76 -53.78
C GLN A 6 15.29 -27.26 -52.36
N GLN A 7 15.87 -28.40 -51.96
CA GLN A 7 15.69 -28.98 -50.63
C GLN A 7 16.40 -28.14 -49.55
N LEU A 8 17.59 -27.58 -49.84
CA LEU A 8 18.29 -26.64 -48.96
C LEU A 8 17.54 -25.31 -48.77
N HIS A 9 16.93 -24.75 -49.83
CA HIS A 9 16.12 -23.54 -49.73
C HIS A 9 14.84 -23.76 -48.90
N GLY A 10 14.19 -24.91 -49.03
CA GLY A 10 13.00 -25.26 -48.22
C GLY A 10 13.33 -25.38 -46.72
N VAL A 11 14.43 -26.05 -46.38
CA VAL A 11 14.89 -26.19 -45.00
C VAL A 11 15.33 -24.83 -44.42
N MET A 12 16.06 -24.03 -45.19
CA MET A 12 16.50 -22.69 -44.77
C MET A 12 15.32 -21.72 -44.58
N GLY A 13 14.30 -21.80 -45.43
CA GLY A 13 13.06 -21.03 -45.29
C GLY A 13 12.27 -21.40 -44.02
N LEU A 14 12.18 -22.69 -43.69
CA LEU A 14 11.56 -23.16 -42.45
C LEU A 14 12.30 -22.67 -41.21
N TRP A 15 13.63 -22.75 -41.19
CA TRP A 15 14.44 -22.23 -40.07
C TRP A 15 14.31 -20.71 -39.93
N LEU A 16 14.23 -19.96 -41.03
CA LEU A 16 13.99 -18.52 -41.00
C LEU A 16 12.61 -18.21 -40.39
N LEU A 17 11.55 -18.91 -40.79
CA LEU A 17 10.21 -18.75 -40.24
C LEU A 17 10.16 -19.09 -38.74
N LEU A 18 10.84 -20.17 -38.33
CA LEU A 18 10.96 -20.53 -36.92
C LEU A 18 11.73 -19.47 -36.12
N ALA A 19 12.83 -18.94 -36.66
CA ALA A 19 13.60 -17.88 -36.02
C ALA A 19 12.80 -16.57 -35.90
N VAL A 20 12.06 -16.18 -36.95
CA VAL A 20 11.14 -15.03 -36.91
C VAL A 20 10.02 -15.28 -35.90
N GLY A 21 9.43 -16.49 -35.88
CA GLY A 21 8.43 -16.88 -34.89
C GLY A 21 8.96 -16.81 -33.46
N LEU A 22 10.18 -17.30 -33.21
CA LEU A 22 10.82 -17.31 -31.90
C LEU A 22 11.17 -15.89 -31.43
N THR A 23 11.64 -15.02 -32.32
CA THR A 23 11.94 -13.62 -32.00
C THR A 23 10.67 -12.82 -31.70
N LEU A 24 9.61 -12.99 -32.50
CA LEU A 24 8.29 -12.39 -32.23
C LEU A 24 7.71 -12.88 -30.90
N LEU A 25 7.74 -14.20 -30.67
CA LEU A 25 7.29 -14.80 -29.40
C LEU A 25 8.10 -14.26 -28.22
N SER A 26 9.43 -14.17 -28.35
CA SER A 26 10.31 -13.61 -27.32
C SER A 26 9.98 -12.14 -27.02
N GLY A 27 9.66 -11.35 -28.05
CA GLY A 27 9.19 -9.97 -27.89
C GLY A 27 7.87 -9.87 -27.10
N VAL A 28 6.91 -10.75 -27.41
CA VAL A 28 5.62 -10.84 -26.68
C VAL A 28 5.85 -11.20 -25.22
N LEU A 29 6.64 -12.25 -24.95
CA LEU A 29 6.96 -12.72 -23.59
C LEU A 29 7.71 -11.66 -22.75
N ARG A 30 8.50 -10.80 -23.39
CA ARG A 30 9.24 -9.72 -22.71
C ARG A 30 8.41 -8.45 -22.48
N SER A 31 7.25 -8.32 -23.10
CA SER A 31 6.41 -7.13 -23.01
C SER A 31 5.89 -6.89 -21.57
N ALA A 32 5.79 -5.63 -21.17
CA ALA A 32 5.26 -5.26 -19.84
C ALA A 32 3.82 -5.73 -19.63
N ARG A 33 3.01 -5.75 -20.71
CA ARG A 33 1.63 -6.23 -20.69
C ARG A 33 1.55 -7.73 -20.39
N PHE A 34 2.38 -8.53 -21.06
CA PHE A 34 2.42 -9.97 -20.80
C PHE A 34 2.88 -10.28 -19.37
N LYS A 35 3.88 -9.54 -18.88
CA LYS A 35 4.37 -9.66 -17.50
C LYS A 35 3.26 -9.38 -16.47
N GLY A 36 2.51 -8.29 -16.64
CA GLY A 36 1.36 -7.97 -15.77
C GLY A 36 0.33 -9.10 -15.76
N TRP A 37 -0.12 -9.51 -16.94
CA TRP A 37 -1.09 -10.60 -17.11
C TRP A 37 -0.62 -11.95 -16.51
N LEU A 38 0.67 -12.28 -16.62
CA LEU A 38 1.22 -13.47 -15.97
C LEU A 38 1.10 -13.38 -14.44
N GLY A 39 1.43 -12.22 -13.88
CA GLY A 39 1.29 -11.96 -12.44
C GLY A 39 -0.15 -12.10 -11.95
N GLU A 40 -1.09 -11.41 -12.59
CA GLU A 40 -2.52 -11.47 -12.27
C GLU A 40 -3.06 -12.92 -12.33
N ARG A 41 -2.64 -13.67 -13.35
CA ARG A 41 -3.06 -15.08 -13.51
C ARG A 41 -2.46 -16.02 -12.46
N LEU A 42 -1.25 -15.74 -11.97
CA LEU A 42 -0.65 -16.47 -10.85
C LEU A 42 -1.44 -16.22 -9.57
N VAL A 43 -1.78 -14.96 -9.26
CA VAL A 43 -2.58 -14.60 -8.09
C VAL A 43 -3.97 -15.24 -8.16
N ARG A 44 -4.66 -15.14 -9.30
CA ARG A 44 -5.93 -15.85 -9.53
C ARG A 44 -5.83 -17.34 -9.23
N ARG A 45 -4.76 -18.01 -9.65
CA ARG A 45 -4.56 -19.44 -9.39
C ARG A 45 -4.37 -19.72 -7.89
N TRP A 46 -3.53 -18.95 -7.21
CA TRP A 46 -3.31 -19.13 -5.77
C TRP A 46 -4.57 -18.88 -4.96
N LEU A 47 -5.35 -17.86 -5.29
CA LEU A 47 -6.63 -17.60 -4.64
C LEU A 47 -7.62 -18.76 -4.88
N ALA A 48 -7.73 -19.27 -6.12
CA ALA A 48 -8.65 -20.37 -6.43
C ALA A 48 -8.25 -21.71 -5.78
N GLN A 49 -6.96 -21.97 -5.61
CA GLN A 49 -6.46 -23.18 -4.93
C GLN A 49 -6.46 -23.04 -3.41
N GLY A 50 -6.30 -21.81 -2.93
CA GLY A 50 -6.00 -21.49 -1.55
C GLY A 50 -7.16 -20.89 -0.79
N LEU A 51 -8.28 -20.53 -1.39
CA LEU A 51 -9.45 -20.02 -0.67
C LEU A 51 -10.65 -20.88 -1.00
N ASP A 52 -11.41 -21.26 0.03
CA ASP A 52 -12.63 -22.04 -0.13
C ASP A 52 -13.71 -21.18 -0.79
N PRO A 53 -14.21 -21.54 -2.00
CA PRO A 53 -15.19 -20.75 -2.73
C PRO A 53 -16.55 -20.65 -2.03
N GLN A 54 -16.83 -21.47 -1.02
CA GLN A 54 -18.04 -21.32 -0.19
C GLN A 54 -17.97 -20.12 0.76
N HIS A 55 -16.76 -19.73 1.18
CA HIS A 55 -16.53 -18.69 2.19
C HIS A 55 -15.84 -17.44 1.62
N TYR A 56 -15.12 -17.59 0.51
CA TYR A 56 -14.34 -16.53 -0.14
C TYR A 56 -14.71 -16.44 -1.62
N HIS A 57 -15.27 -15.32 -2.01
CA HIS A 57 -15.70 -15.07 -3.38
C HIS A 57 -14.67 -14.18 -4.08
N ALA A 58 -13.79 -14.80 -4.86
CA ALA A 58 -12.76 -14.10 -5.61
C ALA A 58 -13.29 -13.62 -6.98
N LEU A 59 -13.25 -12.31 -7.19
CA LEU A 59 -13.56 -11.62 -8.44
C LEU A 59 -12.25 -11.07 -9.00
N HIS A 60 -12.10 -11.12 -10.33
CA HIS A 60 -10.86 -10.72 -11.01
C HIS A 60 -11.18 -9.80 -12.19
N ASP A 61 -10.25 -8.91 -12.55
CA ASP A 61 -10.33 -8.00 -13.68
C ASP A 61 -11.62 -7.15 -13.65
N LEU A 62 -11.85 -6.46 -12.52
CA LEU A 62 -13.03 -5.64 -12.34
C LEU A 62 -12.76 -4.23 -12.85
N THR A 63 -13.45 -3.82 -13.91
CA THR A 63 -13.58 -2.40 -14.26
C THR A 63 -14.96 -1.93 -13.81
N LEU A 64 -15.01 -1.08 -12.78
CA LEU A 64 -16.25 -0.63 -12.17
C LEU A 64 -16.54 0.80 -12.58
N ARG A 65 -17.82 1.10 -12.83
CA ARG A 65 -18.32 2.46 -12.98
C ARG A 65 -18.64 3.03 -11.60
N LEU A 66 -18.15 4.25 -11.34
CA LEU A 66 -18.36 4.97 -10.10
C LEU A 66 -19.53 5.96 -10.24
N PRO A 67 -20.13 6.41 -9.11
CA PRO A 67 -21.27 7.33 -9.13
C PRO A 67 -20.97 8.67 -9.81
N ASP A 68 -19.72 9.13 -9.77
CA ASP A 68 -19.25 10.34 -10.45
C ASP A 68 -19.05 10.18 -11.97
N GLY A 69 -19.43 9.02 -12.53
CA GLY A 69 -19.23 8.64 -13.93
C GLY A 69 -17.80 8.21 -14.26
N SER A 70 -16.88 8.23 -13.27
CA SER A 70 -15.53 7.74 -13.46
C SER A 70 -15.43 6.22 -13.38
N THR A 71 -14.25 5.68 -13.67
CA THR A 71 -13.98 4.25 -13.65
C THR A 71 -12.77 3.93 -12.79
N THR A 72 -12.83 2.79 -12.12
CA THR A 72 -11.72 2.20 -11.38
C THR A 72 -11.50 0.79 -11.90
N GLN A 73 -10.25 0.42 -12.15
CA GLN A 73 -9.86 -0.95 -12.52
C GLN A 73 -9.16 -1.57 -11.32
N ILE A 74 -9.63 -2.73 -10.87
CA ILE A 74 -9.10 -3.46 -9.72
C ILE A 74 -8.75 -4.87 -10.18
N ASP A 75 -7.52 -5.30 -9.92
CA ASP A 75 -7.02 -6.60 -10.38
C ASP A 75 -7.84 -7.74 -9.76
N HIS A 76 -7.93 -7.77 -8.43
CA HIS A 76 -8.75 -8.76 -7.73
C HIS A 76 -9.46 -8.17 -6.52
N VAL A 77 -10.67 -8.67 -6.27
CA VAL A 77 -11.44 -8.41 -5.06
C VAL A 77 -11.86 -9.75 -4.47
N VAL A 78 -11.57 -10.00 -3.20
CA VAL A 78 -12.07 -11.17 -2.48
C VAL A 78 -13.10 -10.70 -1.47
N VAL A 79 -14.33 -11.18 -1.57
CA VAL A 79 -15.41 -10.87 -0.62
C VAL A 79 -15.64 -12.07 0.29
N SER A 80 -15.68 -11.84 1.59
CA SER A 80 -15.98 -12.86 2.60
C SER A 80 -16.66 -12.22 3.81
N VAL A 81 -17.15 -13.03 4.75
CA VAL A 81 -17.65 -12.53 6.05
C VAL A 81 -16.57 -11.81 6.87
N HIS A 82 -15.29 -12.08 6.59
CA HIS A 82 -14.16 -11.43 7.27
C HIS A 82 -13.80 -10.06 6.70
N GLY A 83 -14.46 -9.62 5.63
CA GLY A 83 -14.21 -8.35 4.96
C GLY A 83 -14.04 -8.46 3.45
N VAL A 84 -13.73 -7.32 2.83
CA VAL A 84 -13.47 -7.18 1.39
C VAL A 84 -11.99 -6.89 1.17
N PHE A 85 -11.27 -7.84 0.59
CA PHE A 85 -9.86 -7.71 0.28
C PHE A 85 -9.68 -7.17 -1.14
N VAL A 86 -9.04 -6.01 -1.25
CA VAL A 86 -8.76 -5.35 -2.53
C VAL A 86 -7.29 -5.59 -2.84
N LEU A 87 -7.02 -6.35 -3.89
CA LEU A 87 -5.68 -6.80 -4.23
C LEU A 87 -5.16 -6.05 -5.47
N GLU A 88 -3.95 -5.49 -5.32
CA GLU A 88 -3.17 -4.88 -6.39
C GLU A 88 -1.98 -5.78 -6.73
N THR A 89 -1.85 -6.21 -7.99
CA THR A 89 -0.81 -7.16 -8.42
C THR A 89 0.32 -6.46 -9.16
N LYS A 90 1.57 -6.70 -8.75
CA LYS A 90 2.77 -6.24 -9.47
C LYS A 90 3.69 -7.40 -9.79
N HIS A 91 3.91 -7.66 -11.08
CA HIS A 91 4.89 -8.65 -11.54
C HIS A 91 6.27 -8.02 -11.73
N LEU A 92 7.16 -8.19 -10.75
CA LEU A 92 8.45 -7.51 -10.68
C LEU A 92 9.61 -8.47 -10.45
N GLN A 93 10.83 -8.01 -10.76
CA GLN A 93 12.08 -8.74 -10.57
C GLN A 93 13.15 -7.79 -10.03
N GLY A 94 14.24 -8.34 -9.48
CA GLY A 94 15.35 -7.54 -8.96
C GLY A 94 15.04 -6.96 -7.57
N TRP A 95 15.55 -5.78 -7.26
CA TRP A 95 15.46 -5.17 -5.95
C TRP A 95 14.41 -4.06 -5.91
N ILE A 96 13.53 -4.12 -4.93
CA ILE A 96 12.49 -3.12 -4.70
C ILE A 96 12.83 -2.31 -3.46
N PHE A 97 12.87 -0.99 -3.63
CA PHE A 97 13.08 -0.01 -2.58
C PHE A 97 11.83 0.85 -2.48
N GLY A 98 11.25 0.92 -1.29
CA GLY A 98 10.01 1.66 -1.06
C GLY A 98 9.65 1.70 0.42
N ALA A 99 8.76 2.61 0.77
CA ALA A 99 8.12 2.62 2.08
C ALA A 99 6.64 2.95 1.92
N GLU A 100 5.85 2.60 2.93
CA GLU A 100 4.39 2.72 2.92
C GLU A 100 3.89 4.11 2.49
N ARG A 101 4.48 5.18 3.05
CA ARG A 101 4.05 6.56 2.81
C ARG A 101 4.75 7.24 1.62
N GLN A 102 5.69 6.57 0.95
CA GLN A 102 6.37 7.16 -0.20
C GLN A 102 5.44 7.28 -1.41
N GLN A 103 5.63 8.31 -2.23
CA GLN A 103 4.86 8.48 -3.46
C GLN A 103 5.19 7.43 -4.51
N ASP A 104 6.47 7.23 -4.72
CA ASP A 104 7.00 6.30 -5.70
C ASP A 104 7.91 5.30 -5.00
N TRP A 105 7.89 4.08 -5.52
CA TRP A 105 8.89 3.06 -5.22
C TRP A 105 9.90 2.98 -6.36
N THR A 106 11.02 2.35 -6.09
CA THR A 106 12.12 2.18 -7.03
C THR A 106 12.42 0.71 -7.23
N GLN A 107 12.40 0.26 -8.48
CA GLN A 107 12.91 -1.04 -8.88
C GLN A 107 14.33 -0.88 -9.43
N THR A 108 15.25 -1.69 -8.95
CA THR A 108 16.58 -1.86 -9.55
C THR A 108 16.69 -3.26 -10.13
N PHE A 109 16.99 -3.36 -11.41
CA PHE A 109 17.15 -4.63 -12.11
C PHE A 109 18.30 -4.50 -13.10
N TYR A 110 19.31 -5.35 -12.96
CA TYR A 110 20.62 -5.18 -13.59
C TYR A 110 21.18 -3.77 -13.35
N ARG A 111 21.55 -3.04 -14.42
CA ARG A 111 22.08 -1.67 -14.35
C ARG A 111 21.00 -0.59 -14.44
N HIS A 112 19.71 -0.98 -14.47
CA HIS A 112 18.61 -0.05 -14.63
C HIS A 112 17.89 0.20 -13.31
N ARG A 113 17.55 1.47 -13.09
CA ARG A 113 16.72 1.93 -11.98
C ARG A 113 15.48 2.62 -12.53
N VAL A 114 14.31 2.12 -12.15
CA VAL A 114 13.02 2.65 -12.61
C VAL A 114 12.18 3.03 -11.40
N ARG A 115 11.67 4.26 -11.37
CA ARG A 115 10.67 4.69 -10.39
C ARG A 115 9.28 4.36 -10.92
N PHE A 116 8.41 3.93 -10.03
CA PHE A 116 7.02 3.65 -10.33
C PHE A 116 6.16 4.05 -9.13
N GLN A 117 4.90 4.40 -9.39
CA GLN A 117 3.98 4.79 -8.33
C GLN A 117 3.84 3.68 -7.27
N ASN A 118 3.85 4.07 -5.99
CA ASN A 118 3.65 3.15 -4.89
C ASN A 118 2.32 2.38 -5.03
N PRO A 119 2.34 1.03 -5.11
CA PRO A 119 1.14 0.20 -5.26
C PRO A 119 0.14 0.36 -4.11
N LEU A 120 0.61 0.63 -2.88
CA LEU A 120 -0.28 0.86 -1.73
C LEU A 120 -1.13 2.11 -1.93
N ARG A 121 -0.55 3.16 -2.54
CA ARG A 121 -1.27 4.41 -2.86
C ARG A 121 -2.23 4.22 -4.03
N GLN A 122 -1.89 3.37 -5.01
CA GLN A 122 -2.81 2.96 -6.07
C GLN A 122 -4.01 2.24 -5.45
N ASN A 123 -3.73 1.22 -4.64
CA ASN A 123 -4.75 0.42 -4.00
C ASN A 123 -5.66 1.21 -3.06
N TRP A 124 -5.12 2.19 -2.32
CA TRP A 124 -5.94 3.07 -1.48
C TRP A 124 -7.05 3.80 -2.27
N ARG A 125 -6.78 4.19 -3.52
CA ARG A 125 -7.82 4.79 -4.37
C ARG A 125 -8.90 3.78 -4.74
N HIS A 126 -8.54 2.52 -4.95
CA HIS A 126 -9.49 1.43 -5.17
C HIS A 126 -10.35 1.20 -3.93
N LEU A 127 -9.75 1.21 -2.72
CA LEU A 127 -10.50 1.12 -1.46
C LEU A 127 -11.50 2.27 -1.32
N LYS A 128 -11.09 3.52 -1.51
CA LYS A 128 -12.00 4.67 -1.43
C LYS A 128 -13.12 4.60 -2.48
N ALA A 129 -12.80 4.12 -3.68
CA ALA A 129 -13.79 3.91 -4.72
C ALA A 129 -14.83 2.85 -4.31
N LEU A 130 -14.39 1.72 -3.73
CA LEU A 130 -15.27 0.67 -3.25
C LEU A 130 -16.06 1.07 -2.00
N GLU A 131 -15.47 1.84 -1.08
CA GLU A 131 -16.16 2.37 0.10
C GLU A 131 -17.39 3.17 -0.33
N THR A 132 -17.23 4.11 -1.27
CA THR A 132 -18.34 4.90 -1.79
C THR A 132 -19.31 4.07 -2.65
N LEU A 133 -18.81 3.14 -3.45
CA LEU A 133 -19.65 2.34 -4.35
C LEU A 133 -20.53 1.32 -3.62
N LEU A 134 -19.97 0.68 -2.59
CA LEU A 134 -20.59 -0.42 -1.85
C LEU A 134 -21.29 0.05 -0.58
N ASP A 135 -21.06 1.29 -0.15
CA ASP A 135 -21.51 1.81 1.15
C ASP A 135 -21.06 0.92 2.32
N VAL A 136 -19.77 0.55 2.29
CA VAL A 136 -19.14 -0.31 3.29
C VAL A 136 -18.07 0.49 4.04
N PRO A 137 -18.01 0.45 5.38
CA PRO A 137 -16.99 1.16 6.14
C PRO A 137 -15.57 0.77 5.70
N LEU A 138 -14.66 1.75 5.63
CA LEU A 138 -13.26 1.50 5.28
C LEU A 138 -12.58 0.44 6.17
N ALA A 139 -13.03 0.30 7.43
CA ALA A 139 -12.53 -0.71 8.37
C ALA A 139 -12.80 -2.16 7.91
N HIS A 140 -13.80 -2.39 7.05
CA HIS A 140 -14.11 -3.70 6.47
C HIS A 140 -13.40 -3.93 5.12
N LEU A 141 -12.65 -2.94 4.63
CA LEU A 141 -11.88 -3.02 3.39
C LEU A 141 -10.39 -3.24 3.73
N HIS A 142 -9.82 -4.32 3.21
CA HIS A 142 -8.42 -4.68 3.43
C HIS A 142 -7.61 -4.45 2.16
N SER A 143 -6.68 -3.50 2.21
CA SER A 143 -5.70 -3.29 1.13
C SER A 143 -4.67 -4.41 1.15
N VAL A 144 -4.41 -5.02 0.01
CA VAL A 144 -3.37 -6.05 -0.16
C VAL A 144 -2.59 -5.76 -1.44
N VAL A 145 -1.27 -5.71 -1.35
CA VAL A 145 -0.38 -5.58 -2.51
C VAL A 145 0.36 -6.90 -2.69
N VAL A 146 0.22 -7.52 -3.86
CA VAL A 146 0.83 -8.81 -4.16
C VAL A 146 1.95 -8.63 -5.18
N LEU A 147 3.19 -8.85 -4.75
CA LEU A 147 4.32 -8.93 -5.68
C LEU A 147 4.49 -10.36 -6.17
N THR A 148 4.48 -10.52 -7.48
CA THR A 148 4.80 -11.77 -8.16
C THR A 148 6.13 -11.64 -8.91
N GLY A 149 6.74 -12.77 -9.27
CA GLY A 149 8.06 -12.81 -9.88
C GLY A 149 9.16 -13.03 -8.85
N THR A 150 10.36 -12.55 -9.14
CA THR A 150 11.59 -12.81 -8.36
C THR A 150 12.12 -11.56 -7.66
N ALA A 151 11.25 -10.57 -7.44
CA ALA A 151 11.59 -9.35 -6.74
C ALA A 151 11.93 -9.62 -5.26
N GLN A 152 12.93 -8.90 -4.74
CA GLN A 152 13.29 -8.88 -3.33
C GLN A 152 13.15 -7.47 -2.78
N PHE A 153 12.50 -7.33 -1.63
CA PHE A 153 12.47 -6.07 -0.92
C PHE A 153 13.85 -5.78 -0.29
N LYS A 154 14.33 -4.55 -0.43
CA LYS A 154 15.55 -4.04 0.20
C LYS A 154 15.26 -3.00 1.28
N THR A 155 13.99 -2.81 1.59
CA THR A 155 13.46 -1.97 2.66
C THR A 155 12.36 -2.75 3.37
N ALA A 156 12.12 -2.43 4.64
CA ALA A 156 11.03 -3.03 5.39
C ALA A 156 9.68 -2.74 4.71
N MET A 157 8.87 -3.77 4.53
CA MET A 157 7.54 -3.67 3.95
C MET A 157 6.48 -3.91 5.02
N PRO A 158 5.35 -3.18 4.98
CA PRO A 158 4.27 -3.41 5.91
C PRO A 158 3.57 -4.75 5.57
N ALA A 159 2.89 -5.35 6.54
CA ALA A 159 2.37 -6.72 6.44
C ALA A 159 1.43 -6.94 5.24
N GLN A 160 0.71 -5.90 4.81
CA GLN A 160 -0.19 -5.94 3.65
C GLN A 160 0.51 -6.04 2.29
N VAL A 161 1.84 -5.96 2.25
CA VAL A 161 2.64 -6.16 1.04
C VAL A 161 3.22 -7.56 1.08
N VAL A 162 2.61 -8.46 0.31
CA VAL A 162 2.92 -9.89 0.32
C VAL A 162 3.61 -10.33 -0.97
N GLN A 163 4.37 -11.42 -0.92
CA GLN A 163 5.03 -12.00 -2.08
C GLN A 163 4.45 -13.37 -2.45
N GLY A 164 4.14 -13.54 -3.73
CA GLY A 164 3.72 -14.82 -4.30
C GLY A 164 2.48 -15.41 -3.61
N ALA A 165 2.53 -16.72 -3.34
CA ALA A 165 1.44 -17.47 -2.72
C ALA A 165 1.14 -17.08 -1.26
N ALA A 166 1.99 -16.25 -0.61
CA ALA A 166 1.76 -15.76 0.74
C ALA A 166 0.49 -14.88 0.87
N VAL A 167 -0.09 -14.43 -0.25
CA VAL A 167 -1.40 -13.78 -0.26
C VAL A 167 -2.51 -14.64 0.36
N VAL A 168 -2.45 -15.96 0.19
CA VAL A 168 -3.48 -16.88 0.71
C VAL A 168 -3.47 -16.92 2.23
N PRO A 169 -2.35 -17.27 2.92
CA PRO A 169 -2.32 -17.26 4.37
C PRO A 169 -2.53 -15.85 4.94
N TYR A 170 -2.12 -14.80 4.23
CA TYR A 170 -2.42 -13.42 4.64
C TYR A 170 -3.93 -13.14 4.68
N VAL A 171 -4.67 -13.43 3.60
CA VAL A 171 -6.14 -13.27 3.56
C VAL A 171 -6.82 -14.13 4.63
N ARG A 172 -6.36 -15.37 4.81
CA ARG A 172 -6.89 -16.29 5.83
C ARG A 172 -6.57 -15.88 7.27
N SER A 173 -5.60 -14.98 7.49
CA SER A 173 -5.26 -14.54 8.85
C SER A 173 -6.33 -13.65 9.48
N PHE A 174 -7.26 -13.13 8.67
CA PHE A 174 -8.40 -12.34 9.11
C PHE A 174 -9.54 -13.25 9.54
N ASN A 175 -9.69 -13.42 10.85
CA ASN A 175 -10.68 -14.33 11.45
C ASN A 175 -11.91 -13.60 12.03
N ALA A 176 -11.83 -12.28 12.20
CA ALA A 176 -12.95 -11.49 12.73
C ALA A 176 -14.06 -11.42 11.69
N GLN A 177 -15.29 -11.78 12.09
CA GLN A 177 -16.46 -11.62 11.22
C GLN A 177 -16.90 -10.15 11.24
N LEU A 178 -16.69 -9.46 10.12
CA LEU A 178 -17.00 -8.04 9.93
C LEU A 178 -18.30 -7.83 9.14
N LEU A 179 -18.71 -8.84 8.37
CA LEU A 179 -19.86 -8.78 7.47
C LEU A 179 -20.78 -9.96 7.71
N ALA A 180 -22.08 -9.69 7.76
CA ALA A 180 -23.10 -10.74 7.75
C ALA A 180 -23.17 -11.41 6.36
N PRO A 181 -23.59 -12.69 6.26
CA PRO A 181 -23.70 -13.40 4.98
C PRO A 181 -24.57 -12.65 3.94
N GLU A 182 -25.62 -11.97 4.37
CA GLU A 182 -26.50 -11.18 3.51
C GLU A 182 -25.78 -9.95 2.95
N ALA A 183 -24.89 -9.34 3.75
CA ALA A 183 -24.05 -8.23 3.30
C ALA A 183 -23.04 -8.68 2.24
N VAL A 184 -22.47 -9.89 2.37
CA VAL A 184 -21.60 -10.49 1.35
C VAL A 184 -22.35 -10.61 0.02
N GLN A 185 -23.58 -11.16 0.04
CA GLN A 185 -24.39 -11.30 -1.18
C GLN A 185 -24.75 -9.95 -1.81
N ARG A 186 -25.13 -8.95 -1.01
CA ARG A 186 -25.38 -7.59 -1.52
C ARG A 186 -24.15 -6.98 -2.19
N ILE A 187 -22.97 -7.11 -1.56
CA ILE A 187 -21.71 -6.60 -2.12
C ILE A 187 -21.42 -7.27 -3.48
N LEU A 188 -21.58 -8.59 -3.57
CA LEU A 188 -21.38 -9.32 -4.83
C LEU A 188 -22.33 -8.83 -5.93
N GLN A 189 -23.61 -8.65 -5.60
CA GLN A 189 -24.61 -8.11 -6.54
C GLN A 189 -24.29 -6.68 -6.99
N GLN A 190 -23.87 -5.81 -6.07
CA GLN A 190 -23.47 -4.43 -6.41
C GLN A 190 -22.22 -4.40 -7.29
N LEU A 191 -21.22 -5.24 -6.99
CA LEU A 191 -20.02 -5.35 -7.81
C LEU A 191 -20.35 -5.82 -9.23
N ASP A 192 -21.23 -6.82 -9.37
CA ASP A 192 -21.65 -7.33 -10.68
C ASP A 192 -22.46 -6.29 -11.47
N ALA A 193 -23.41 -5.62 -10.82
CA ALA A 193 -24.24 -4.58 -11.43
C ALA A 193 -23.43 -3.39 -11.96
N GLN A 194 -22.33 -3.03 -11.28
CA GLN A 194 -21.47 -1.89 -11.65
C GLN A 194 -20.30 -2.29 -12.55
N ARG A 195 -20.13 -3.59 -12.80
CA ARG A 195 -19.04 -4.13 -13.61
C ARG A 195 -19.27 -3.85 -15.09
N LEU A 196 -18.31 -3.16 -15.70
CA LEU A 196 -18.25 -3.01 -17.15
C LEU A 196 -17.73 -4.31 -17.78
N ALA A 197 -18.25 -4.62 -18.98
CA ALA A 197 -17.82 -5.81 -19.72
C ALA A 197 -16.29 -5.81 -19.94
N PRO A 198 -15.57 -6.93 -19.71
CA PRO A 198 -14.12 -7.00 -19.80
C PRO A 198 -13.64 -7.03 -21.27
N THR A 199 -13.83 -5.92 -21.98
CA THR A 199 -13.52 -5.79 -23.40
C THR A 199 -12.35 -4.82 -23.65
N ARG A 200 -11.73 -4.91 -24.83
CA ARG A 200 -10.73 -3.94 -25.27
C ARG A 200 -11.29 -2.52 -25.37
N ALA A 201 -12.59 -2.35 -25.62
CA ALA A 201 -13.24 -1.05 -25.64
C ALA A 201 -13.28 -0.44 -24.24
N THR A 202 -13.70 -1.22 -23.25
CA THR A 202 -13.70 -0.84 -21.82
C THR A 202 -12.30 -0.43 -21.36
N HIS A 203 -11.28 -1.25 -21.65
CA HIS A 203 -9.89 -0.94 -21.27
C HIS A 203 -9.40 0.36 -21.94
N ARG A 204 -9.69 0.58 -23.22
CA ARG A 204 -9.31 1.83 -23.92
C ARG A 204 -10.00 3.05 -23.31
N ALA A 205 -11.29 2.95 -23.01
CA ALA A 205 -12.06 4.03 -22.38
C ALA A 205 -11.49 4.36 -20.98
N HIS A 206 -11.18 3.33 -20.19
CA HIS A 206 -10.56 3.49 -18.89
C HIS A 206 -9.19 4.21 -18.97
N VAL A 207 -8.29 3.75 -19.85
CA VAL A 207 -6.98 4.38 -20.05
C VAL A 207 -7.10 5.83 -20.53
N ALA A 208 -8.07 6.13 -21.40
CA ALA A 208 -8.33 7.50 -21.85
C ALA A 208 -8.73 8.40 -20.68
N GLN A 209 -9.59 7.93 -19.78
CA GLN A 209 -9.99 8.67 -18.59
C GLN A 209 -8.84 8.88 -17.61
N LEU A 210 -7.99 7.87 -17.38
CA LEU A 210 -6.79 8.04 -16.54
C LEU A 210 -5.86 9.13 -17.09
N ARG A 211 -5.65 9.15 -18.41
CA ARG A 211 -4.84 10.18 -19.06
C ARG A 211 -5.44 11.57 -18.89
N GLN A 212 -6.75 11.73 -19.04
CA GLN A 212 -7.42 13.00 -18.81
C GLN A 212 -7.30 13.47 -17.35
N ARG A 213 -7.45 12.56 -16.38
CA ARG A 213 -7.29 12.86 -14.95
C ARG A 213 -5.87 13.31 -14.59
N HIS A 214 -4.85 12.71 -15.21
CA HIS A 214 -3.45 13.09 -14.98
C HIS A 214 -3.02 14.33 -15.77
N ALA A 215 -3.68 14.64 -16.89
CA ALA A 215 -3.41 15.82 -17.70
C ALA A 215 -4.04 17.09 -17.13
N ARG A 216 -5.14 16.96 -16.38
CA ARG A 216 -5.68 18.06 -15.58
C ARG A 216 -4.73 18.29 -14.39
N PRO A 217 -4.08 19.46 -14.25
CA PRO A 217 -3.41 19.79 -12.99
C PRO A 217 -4.43 19.61 -11.87
N GLU A 218 -4.01 19.20 -10.67
CA GLU A 218 -4.85 19.39 -9.48
C GLU A 218 -5.32 20.85 -9.51
N GLY A 219 -6.59 21.05 -9.85
CA GLY A 219 -7.18 22.38 -9.92
C GLY A 219 -7.12 23.03 -8.55
N PRO A 220 -7.11 24.37 -8.49
CA PRO A 220 -6.78 25.10 -7.28
C PRO A 220 -7.70 24.72 -6.14
N ALA A 221 -7.14 24.78 -4.93
CA ALA A 221 -7.86 24.77 -3.67
C ALA A 221 -9.17 25.57 -3.79
N LEU A 222 -10.21 25.05 -3.13
CA LEU A 222 -11.45 25.76 -2.84
C LEU A 222 -11.13 27.25 -2.65
N ALA A 223 -11.75 28.10 -3.48
CA ALA A 223 -11.61 29.54 -3.38
C ALA A 223 -11.86 29.97 -1.93
N PRO A 224 -11.11 30.96 -1.40
CA PRO A 224 -11.38 31.49 -0.09
C PRO A 224 -12.83 31.96 -0.05
N VAL A 225 -13.59 31.42 0.90
CA VAL A 225 -14.92 31.91 1.26
C VAL A 225 -14.78 33.41 1.53
N PRO A 226 -15.58 34.29 0.89
CA PRO A 226 -15.53 35.71 1.20
C PRO A 226 -15.87 35.89 2.68
N ALA A 227 -14.97 36.53 3.41
CA ALA A 227 -15.23 36.94 4.79
C ALA A 227 -16.41 37.92 4.79
N THR A 228 -17.60 37.40 5.12
CA THR A 228 -18.71 38.27 5.51
C THR A 228 -18.39 38.78 6.90
N THR A 229 -17.85 40.00 6.94
CA THR A 229 -17.77 40.83 8.13
C THR A 229 -19.20 41.11 8.60
N THR A 230 -19.64 40.36 9.60
CA THR A 230 -20.69 40.83 10.51
C THR A 230 -20.07 40.88 11.89
N ALA A 231 -19.82 42.11 12.37
CA ALA A 231 -19.29 42.36 13.70
C ALA A 231 -20.25 41.80 14.77
N PRO A 232 -19.75 41.08 15.79
CA PRO A 232 -20.57 40.79 16.97
C PRO A 232 -20.65 42.03 17.86
N ALA A 233 -21.88 42.34 18.29
CA ALA A 233 -22.21 43.34 19.29
C ALA A 233 -21.54 43.04 20.65
N PRO A 234 -21.30 44.07 21.51
CA PRO A 234 -20.54 43.87 22.75
C PRO A 234 -21.30 43.01 23.75
N ALA A 235 -20.56 42.08 24.36
CA ALA A 235 -21.03 41.18 25.40
C ALA A 235 -21.44 41.95 26.65
N ALA A 236 -22.74 41.89 27.00
CA ALA A 236 -23.23 42.26 28.31
C ALA A 236 -22.94 41.12 29.30
N ALA A 237 -22.34 41.49 30.43
CA ALA A 237 -22.00 40.61 31.53
C ALA A 237 -23.24 39.93 32.13
N LEU A 238 -23.19 38.61 32.28
CA LEU A 238 -24.08 37.85 33.15
C LEU A 238 -23.24 37.12 34.20
N GLN A 239 -23.52 37.45 35.46
CA GLN A 239 -22.92 36.88 36.67
C GLN A 239 -23.39 35.43 36.90
N PRO A 240 -22.63 34.61 37.65
CA PRO A 240 -23.05 33.26 37.99
C PRO A 240 -23.99 33.27 39.21
N PRO A 241 -25.08 32.49 39.22
CA PRO A 241 -25.78 32.21 40.46
C PRO A 241 -25.09 31.07 41.23
N ARG A 242 -25.11 31.28 42.55
CA ARG A 242 -24.50 30.48 43.61
C ARG A 242 -25.16 29.12 43.81
N GLY A 243 -24.30 28.18 44.23
CA GLY A 243 -24.51 26.90 44.91
C GLY A 243 -25.91 26.42 45.32
N ARG A 244 -26.09 25.10 45.15
CA ARG A 244 -26.81 24.23 46.10
C ARG A 244 -26.03 22.94 46.30
N THR A 245 -25.79 22.62 47.57
CA THR A 245 -25.27 21.35 48.09
C THR A 245 -26.34 20.25 48.05
N ALA A 246 -25.94 19.00 47.80
CA ALA A 246 -26.02 17.88 48.76
C ALA A 246 -26.01 16.49 48.09
N ALA A 247 -25.38 15.56 48.82
CA ALA A 247 -25.58 14.11 48.89
C ALA A 247 -24.81 13.17 47.93
N MET A 248 -23.91 12.41 48.56
CA MET A 248 -23.25 11.18 48.12
C MET A 248 -24.25 10.04 47.89
N VAL A 249 -24.00 9.18 46.89
CA VAL A 249 -24.06 7.71 47.01
C VAL A 249 -23.06 7.08 46.02
N GLU A 250 -22.28 6.11 46.50
CA GLU A 250 -21.27 5.33 45.77
C GLU A 250 -21.85 4.43 44.67
N ALA A 251 -21.07 4.22 43.60
CA ALA A 251 -21.14 3.00 42.78
C ALA A 251 -19.75 2.66 42.23
N THR A 252 -19.30 1.48 42.66
CA THR A 252 -18.01 0.82 42.48
C THR A 252 -17.72 0.50 41.00
N THR A 253 -16.52 0.82 40.52
CA THR A 253 -15.98 0.33 39.23
C THR A 253 -14.93 -0.74 39.50
N PRO A 254 -15.02 -1.95 38.91
CA PRO A 254 -13.96 -2.94 38.99
C PRO A 254 -12.80 -2.56 38.06
N GLY A 255 -11.60 -2.63 38.62
CA GLY A 255 -10.34 -2.23 38.01
C GLY A 255 -9.87 -3.12 36.88
N TRP A 256 -9.26 -2.47 35.89
CA TRP A 256 -8.33 -3.08 34.95
C TRP A 256 -6.92 -2.65 35.36
N THR A 257 -6.12 -3.62 35.79
CA THR A 257 -4.69 -3.48 36.04
C THR A 257 -3.93 -3.48 34.71
N GLU A 258 -3.21 -2.39 34.46
CA GLU A 258 -2.19 -2.29 33.39
C GLU A 258 -1.01 -3.24 33.70
N PRO A 259 -0.50 -4.02 32.73
CA PRO A 259 0.72 -4.79 32.94
C PRO A 259 1.92 -3.85 33.04
N VAL A 260 2.60 -3.87 34.18
CA VAL A 260 3.87 -3.17 34.40
C VAL A 260 4.95 -3.82 33.52
N LEU A 261 5.33 -3.14 32.44
CA LEU A 261 6.58 -3.40 31.73
C LEU A 261 7.73 -2.92 32.63
N HIS A 262 8.54 -3.86 33.11
CA HIS A 262 9.81 -3.54 33.75
C HIS A 262 10.72 -2.83 32.75
N PRO A 263 11.27 -1.65 33.06
CA PRO A 263 12.29 -1.03 32.23
C PRO A 263 13.60 -1.82 32.39
N ASP A 264 14.17 -2.25 31.27
CA ASP A 264 15.56 -2.72 31.21
C ASP A 264 16.52 -1.66 31.78
N PRO A 265 17.64 -2.07 32.41
CA PRO A 265 18.55 -1.14 33.07
C PRO A 265 19.16 -0.15 32.06
N ALA A 266 18.98 1.14 32.36
CA ALA A 266 19.47 2.23 31.55
C ALA A 266 21.01 2.35 31.64
N PRO A 267 21.74 2.43 30.51
CA PRO A 267 23.14 2.80 30.54
C PRO A 267 23.29 4.28 30.95
N THR A 268 24.16 4.53 31.92
CA THR A 268 24.50 5.85 32.46
C THR A 268 24.96 6.83 31.38
N MET A 269 24.36 8.02 31.39
CA MET A 269 24.48 9.09 30.40
C MET A 269 25.65 10.05 30.71
N PRO A 270 26.39 10.57 29.71
CA PRO A 270 27.07 11.84 29.84
C PRO A 270 26.07 13.00 29.67
N GLU A 271 26.31 14.01 30.48
CA GLU A 271 25.50 15.20 30.73
C GLU A 271 25.58 16.21 29.55
N ALA A 272 24.43 16.71 29.10
CA ALA A 272 24.16 17.65 28.00
C ALA A 272 24.26 17.14 26.54
N ALA A 273 23.13 17.25 25.81
CA ALA A 273 23.06 16.94 24.39
C ALA A 273 23.73 18.03 23.52
N PRO A 274 24.53 17.66 22.49
CA PRO A 274 25.23 18.63 21.66
C PRO A 274 24.27 19.46 20.79
N SER A 275 24.65 20.70 20.48
CA SER A 275 23.91 21.57 19.56
C SER A 275 24.24 21.27 18.09
N CYS A 276 23.24 21.33 17.22
CA CYS A 276 23.39 21.10 15.78
C CYS A 276 24.26 22.19 15.12
N PRO A 277 25.36 21.86 14.42
CA PRO A 277 26.24 22.86 13.80
C PRO A 277 25.60 23.59 12.61
N ARG A 278 24.45 23.11 12.11
CA ARG A 278 23.74 23.76 10.99
C ARG A 278 22.70 24.79 11.40
N CYS A 279 22.09 24.65 12.58
CA CYS A 279 20.97 25.53 12.97
C CYS A 279 20.89 25.82 14.47
N ALA A 280 21.91 25.41 15.24
CA ALA A 280 22.02 25.52 16.70
C ALA A 280 20.93 24.80 17.51
N ALA A 281 19.93 24.18 16.88
CA ALA A 281 18.91 23.41 17.60
C ALA A 281 19.52 22.18 18.30
N PRO A 282 18.93 21.71 19.42
CA PRO A 282 19.42 20.52 20.12
C PRO A 282 19.47 19.28 19.21
N LEU A 283 20.48 18.43 19.42
CA LEU A 283 20.51 17.10 18.83
C LEU A 283 19.79 16.10 19.74
N VAL A 284 18.96 15.24 19.14
CA VAL A 284 18.27 14.14 19.81
C VAL A 284 18.92 12.80 19.45
N ALA A 285 19.16 11.96 20.45
CA ALA A 285 19.74 10.62 20.24
C ALA A 285 18.70 9.69 19.58
N ARG A 286 19.14 8.89 18.62
CA ARG A 286 18.33 7.87 17.94
C ARG A 286 19.17 6.60 17.75
N SER A 287 18.49 5.48 17.67
CA SER A 287 19.08 4.19 17.32
C SER A 287 18.46 3.65 16.03
N LEU A 288 19.24 2.88 15.28
CA LEU A 288 18.77 2.02 14.19
C LEU A 288 19.13 0.58 14.54
N SER A 289 18.11 -0.26 14.68
CA SER A 289 18.31 -1.70 14.84
C SER A 289 18.90 -2.28 13.55
N ARG A 290 19.88 -3.18 13.70
CA ARG A 290 20.47 -3.94 12.60
C ARG A 290 20.22 -5.41 12.87
N ASP A 291 19.85 -6.16 11.85
CA ASP A 291 19.69 -7.61 11.99
C ASP A 291 21.05 -8.24 12.32
N GLY A 292 21.18 -8.83 13.51
CA GLY A 292 22.35 -9.59 13.96
C GLY A 292 23.56 -8.79 14.46
N GLY A 293 23.41 -7.51 14.83
CA GLY A 293 24.51 -6.73 15.42
C GLY A 293 24.03 -5.57 16.30
N ASP A 294 24.99 -4.88 16.95
CA ASP A 294 24.66 -3.81 17.88
C ASP A 294 23.93 -2.64 17.20
N PRO A 295 22.92 -2.04 17.87
CA PRO A 295 22.20 -0.90 17.34
C PRO A 295 23.15 0.27 17.07
N LEU A 296 23.02 0.88 15.88
CA LEU A 296 23.77 2.08 15.54
C LEU A 296 23.14 3.30 16.21
N TYR A 297 23.85 3.91 17.15
CA TYR A 297 23.44 5.15 17.79
C TYR A 297 23.98 6.37 17.02
N PHE A 298 23.11 7.35 16.80
CA PHE A 298 23.47 8.61 16.13
C PHE A 298 22.66 9.77 16.68
N TRP A 299 23.22 10.96 16.56
CA TRP A 299 22.57 12.22 16.87
C TRP A 299 21.82 12.73 15.63
N ARG A 300 20.58 13.19 15.81
CA ARG A 300 19.77 13.83 14.77
C ARG A 300 19.30 15.20 15.24
N CYS A 301 19.31 16.21 14.38
CA CYS A 301 18.72 17.51 14.71
C CYS A 301 17.23 17.38 15.10
N GLN A 302 16.82 18.05 16.18
CA GLN A 302 15.43 18.02 16.64
C GLN A 302 14.45 18.65 15.62
N ARG A 303 14.91 19.65 14.85
CA ARG A 303 14.16 20.25 13.73
C ARG A 303 14.16 19.38 12.47
N PHE A 304 14.16 18.06 12.59
CA PHE A 304 14.01 17.19 11.43
C PHE A 304 12.52 17.11 11.08
N PRO A 305 12.10 17.26 9.80
CA PRO A 305 12.91 17.16 8.58
C PRO A 305 13.51 18.47 8.02
N GLU A 306 13.26 19.62 8.63
CA GLU A 306 13.66 20.95 8.16
C GLU A 306 15.19 21.13 8.19
N CYS A 307 15.87 20.54 9.18
CA CYS A 307 17.32 20.44 9.28
C CYS A 307 17.74 18.97 9.36
N ARG A 308 18.36 18.46 8.28
CA ARG A 308 18.71 17.03 8.12
C ARG A 308 20.10 16.64 8.63
N HIS A 309 20.68 17.43 9.55
CA HIS A 309 21.98 17.11 10.11
C HIS A 309 21.90 15.85 10.98
N MET A 310 22.82 14.92 10.74
CA MET A 310 23.01 13.69 11.51
C MET A 310 24.51 13.47 11.70
N GLN A 311 24.92 13.00 12.88
CA GLN A 311 26.30 12.63 13.17
C GLN A 311 26.35 11.35 14.01
N PRO A 312 27.37 10.49 13.84
CA PRO A 312 27.54 9.29 14.67
C PRO A 312 27.63 9.65 16.15
N ARG A 313 27.06 8.82 17.03
CA ARG A 313 27.27 8.93 18.47
C ARG A 313 28.26 7.85 18.87
N THR A 314 29.47 8.23 19.26
CA THR A 314 30.43 7.31 19.86
C THR A 314 29.91 6.94 21.25
N VAL A 315 29.50 5.69 21.43
CA VAL A 315 29.18 5.14 22.75
C VAL A 315 30.48 4.62 23.33
N GLN A 316 30.97 5.22 24.40
CA GLN A 316 32.05 4.63 25.18
C GLN A 316 31.45 3.43 25.92
N VAL A 317 31.79 2.22 25.48
CA VAL A 317 31.46 0.99 26.20
C VAL A 317 32.51 0.86 27.30
N LEU A 318 32.11 1.08 28.55
CA LEU A 318 32.96 0.77 29.71
C LEU A 318 33.16 -0.76 29.73
N PRO A 319 34.40 -1.26 29.85
CA PRO A 319 34.65 -2.69 29.98
C PRO A 319 34.02 -3.17 31.30
N LEU A 320 33.28 -4.27 31.23
CA LEU A 320 32.80 -5.00 32.40
C LEU A 320 34.04 -5.58 33.08
N GLU A 321 34.37 -5.12 34.29
CA GLU A 321 35.39 -5.73 35.14
C GLU A 321 34.95 -7.17 35.50
N GLU A 322 35.88 -8.12 35.35
CA GLU A 322 35.69 -9.57 35.55
C GLU A 322 35.43 -9.96 37.01
#